data_AF-W2TW33-F1
#
_entry.id   AF-W2TW33-F1
#
_cell.length_a   1.000
_cell.length_b   1.000
_cell.length_c   1.000
_cell.angle_alpha   90.00
_cell.angle_beta   90.00
_cell.angle_gamma   90.00
#
_symmetry.space_group_name_H-M   'P 1'
#
loop_
_entity.id
_entity.type
_entity.pdbx_description
1 polymer ?
#
loop_
_entity_poly.entity_id
_entity_poly.type
_entity_poly.pdbx_seq_one_letter_code
_entity_poly.pdbx_strand_id
1 'polypeptide(L)'
;MIIPLYVSEKHQPGDDLLSTCEMANGCEAILKEDGSIHCKDRRICDIPFEFPRYCYDLNMKEYRYVYGACLGHETEAKRGVVKVDMKEENYKAWHKDAADQICAEPILVNRPGYEKEDEGVLLVPVVTINEKDTPYVVVLNAETMEEQGRFLIPQSRIPLGFHAHYVPRSDL
;
A
#
# COMPACT_ATOMS: atom_id res chain seq x y z
N MET A 1 12.06 -4.20 -6.65
CA MET A 1 13.18 -4.02 -7.62
C MET A 1 14.09 -2.94 -7.09
N ILE A 2 15.41 -3.13 -7.18
CA ILE A 2 16.42 -2.13 -6.83
C ILE A 2 17.29 -1.91 -8.06
N ILE A 3 17.55 -0.65 -8.42
CA ILE A 3 18.30 -0.29 -9.62
C ILE A 3 19.62 0.36 -9.20
N PRO A 4 20.79 -0.20 -9.59
CA PRO A 4 22.08 0.44 -9.33
C PRO A 4 22.20 1.73 -10.14
N LEU A 5 22.55 2.83 -9.47
CA LEU A 5 22.77 4.12 -10.13
C LEU A 5 24.15 4.24 -10.78
N TYR A 6 25.10 3.39 -10.37
CA TYR A 6 26.48 3.38 -10.85
C TYR A 6 26.96 1.94 -11.03
N VAL A 7 27.63 1.69 -12.16
CA VAL A 7 28.28 0.41 -12.47
C VAL A 7 29.78 0.67 -12.62
N SER A 8 30.56 0.16 -11.67
CA SER A 8 32.03 0.24 -11.74
C SER A 8 32.57 -0.57 -12.91
N GLU A 9 33.59 -0.05 -13.61
CA GLU A 9 34.34 -0.75 -14.67
C GLU A 9 35.00 -2.06 -14.23
N LYS A 10 35.07 -2.31 -12.91
CA LYS A 10 35.60 -3.55 -12.33
C LYS A 10 34.64 -4.73 -12.44
N HIS A 11 33.34 -4.49 -12.62
CA HIS A 11 32.35 -5.55 -12.72
C HIS A 11 32.43 -6.24 -14.08
N GLN A 12 32.16 -7.53 -14.09
CA GLN A 12 32.13 -8.38 -15.27
C GLN A 12 30.71 -8.88 -15.53
N PRO A 13 30.37 -9.23 -16.78
CA PRO A 13 29.13 -9.94 -17.07
C PRO A 13 28.95 -11.15 -16.14
N GLY A 14 27.77 -11.26 -15.52
CA GLY A 14 27.44 -12.26 -14.52
C GLY A 14 27.48 -11.75 -13.08
N ASP A 15 28.14 -10.61 -12.81
CA ASP A 15 28.19 -10.04 -11.47
C ASP A 15 26.82 -9.51 -11.02
N ASP A 16 26.50 -9.75 -9.74
CA ASP A 16 25.41 -9.07 -9.05
C ASP A 16 25.90 -7.74 -8.49
N LEU A 17 25.41 -6.66 -9.08
CA LEU A 17 25.75 -5.28 -8.73
C LEU A 17 25.19 -4.88 -7.36
N LEU A 18 24.29 -5.68 -6.77
CA LEU A 18 23.73 -5.47 -5.43
C LEU A 18 24.40 -6.32 -4.35
N SER A 19 25.42 -7.12 -4.68
CA SER A 19 26.07 -8.07 -3.75
C SER A 19 26.63 -7.45 -2.46
N THR A 20 26.90 -6.14 -2.46
CA THR A 20 27.37 -5.38 -1.28
C THR A 20 26.33 -4.39 -0.74
N CYS A 21 25.14 -4.34 -1.33
CA CYS A 21 24.06 -3.46 -0.94
C CYS A 21 23.24 -4.11 0.19
N GLU A 22 23.31 -3.56 1.40
CA GLU A 22 22.54 -4.06 2.55
C GLU A 22 21.02 -4.03 2.30
N MET A 23 20.55 -3.09 1.48
CA MET A 23 19.14 -2.96 1.13
C MET A 23 18.67 -3.98 0.08
N ALA A 24 19.58 -4.74 -0.55
CA ALA A 24 19.25 -5.69 -1.60
C ALA A 24 18.18 -6.68 -1.12
N ASN A 25 18.37 -7.22 0.08
CA ASN A 25 17.45 -8.13 0.78
C ASN A 25 16.80 -9.18 -0.14
N GLY A 26 17.61 -9.84 -0.99
CA GLY A 26 17.14 -10.85 -1.95
C GLY A 26 16.70 -10.34 -3.33
N CYS A 27 16.75 -9.03 -3.59
CA CYS A 27 16.78 -8.50 -4.96
C CYS A 27 18.18 -8.67 -5.55
N GLU A 28 18.25 -8.82 -6.88
CA GLU A 28 19.51 -8.96 -7.63
C GLU A 28 19.52 -7.96 -8.79
N ALA A 29 20.70 -7.49 -9.21
CA ALA A 29 20.87 -6.74 -10.46
C ALA A 29 22.09 -7.27 -11.23
N ILE A 30 21.84 -8.15 -12.20
CA ILE A 30 22.89 -8.91 -12.89
C ILE A 30 23.34 -8.21 -14.18
N LEU A 31 24.62 -7.86 -14.27
CA LEU A 31 25.22 -7.33 -15.49
C LEU A 31 25.31 -8.42 -16.58
N LYS A 32 24.94 -8.11 -17.82
CA LYS A 32 24.98 -9.03 -18.97
C LYS A 32 26.10 -8.70 -19.95
N GLU A 33 26.40 -9.65 -20.84
CA GLU A 33 27.48 -9.52 -21.84
C GLU A 33 27.25 -8.35 -22.80
N ASP A 34 25.99 -8.02 -23.10
CA ASP A 34 25.59 -6.90 -23.96
C ASP A 34 25.56 -5.54 -23.22
N GLY A 35 25.95 -5.52 -21.94
CA GLY A 35 25.93 -4.34 -21.09
C GLY A 35 24.57 -4.03 -20.43
N SER A 36 23.52 -4.82 -20.70
CA SER A 36 22.23 -4.69 -20.00
C SER A 36 22.30 -5.16 -18.54
N ILE A 37 21.39 -4.68 -17.70
CA ILE A 37 21.28 -5.08 -16.29
C ILE A 37 19.93 -5.74 -16.08
N HIS A 38 19.94 -7.03 -15.76
CA HIS A 38 18.72 -7.78 -15.46
C HIS A 38 18.44 -7.73 -13.96
N CYS A 39 17.41 -6.98 -13.58
CA CYS A 39 16.97 -6.89 -12.19
C CYS A 39 16.01 -8.03 -11.86
N LYS A 40 16.17 -8.61 -10.68
CA LYS A 40 15.23 -9.54 -10.07
C LYS A 40 14.68 -8.88 -8.81
N ASP A 41 13.36 -8.80 -8.73
CA ASP A 41 12.69 -8.31 -7.55
C ASP A 41 12.46 -9.43 -6.52
N ARG A 42 11.83 -9.05 -5.42
CA ARG A 42 11.38 -9.97 -4.39
C ARG A 42 9.95 -9.62 -4.03
N ARG A 43 9.20 -10.63 -3.61
CA ARG A 43 7.84 -10.46 -3.09
C ARG A 43 7.90 -10.16 -1.60
N ILE A 44 7.28 -9.06 -1.17
CA ILE A 44 7.24 -8.61 0.24
C ILE A 44 5.94 -9.05 0.92
N CYS A 45 4.84 -9.13 0.16
CA CYS A 45 3.54 -9.53 0.67
C CYS A 45 2.87 -10.49 -0.31
N ASP A 46 2.27 -11.56 0.21
CA ASP A 46 1.53 -12.55 -0.57
C ASP A 46 0.07 -12.14 -0.80
N ILE A 47 -0.41 -11.09 -0.13
CA ILE A 47 -1.75 -10.55 -0.35
C ILE A 47 -1.73 -9.67 -1.60
N PRO A 48 -2.58 -9.93 -2.61
CA PRO A 48 -2.76 -9.00 -3.71
C PRO A 48 -3.53 -7.77 -3.24
N PHE A 49 -2.94 -6.59 -3.43
CA PHE A 49 -3.58 -5.31 -3.14
C PHE A 49 -3.19 -4.27 -4.19
N GLU A 50 -4.02 -3.24 -4.34
CA GLU A 50 -3.83 -2.12 -5.26
C GLU A 50 -4.15 -0.79 -4.55
N PHE A 51 -3.99 0.32 -5.28
CA PHE A 51 -4.10 1.68 -4.76
C PHE A 51 -3.12 1.92 -3.59
N PRO A 52 -1.81 1.74 -3.82
CA PRO A 52 -0.81 1.84 -2.77
C PRO A 52 -0.75 3.27 -2.21
N ARG A 53 -0.85 3.37 -0.89
CA ARG A 53 -0.69 4.62 -0.14
C ARG A 53 0.35 4.42 0.96
N TYR A 54 1.07 5.48 1.28
CA TYR A 54 2.09 5.53 2.32
C TYR A 54 2.16 6.97 2.85
N CYS A 55 2.98 7.22 3.87
CA CYS A 55 3.17 8.57 4.40
C CYS A 55 3.81 9.48 3.34
N TYR A 56 3.04 10.42 2.80
CA TYR A 56 3.47 11.22 1.65
C TYR A 56 4.61 12.21 1.97
N ASP A 57 4.80 12.57 3.24
CA ASP A 57 5.95 13.37 3.70
C ASP A 57 7.30 12.63 3.53
N LEU A 58 7.22 11.30 3.35
CA LEU A 58 8.34 10.41 3.03
C LEU A 58 8.41 10.07 1.53
N ASN A 59 7.69 10.80 0.67
CA ASN A 59 7.84 10.64 -0.78
C ASN A 59 9.30 10.85 -1.19
N MET A 60 9.81 9.93 -2.01
CA MET A 60 11.22 9.85 -2.42
C MET A 60 12.23 9.63 -1.26
N LYS A 61 11.77 9.19 -0.09
CA LYS A 61 12.60 8.82 1.06
C LYS A 61 12.33 7.37 1.45
N GLU A 62 13.16 6.82 2.34
CA GLU A 62 12.88 5.53 2.96
C GLU A 62 11.61 5.61 3.81
N TYR A 63 10.74 4.61 3.68
CA TYR A 63 9.50 4.45 4.43
C TYR A 63 9.27 2.98 4.74
N ARG A 64 8.44 2.66 5.74
CA ARG A 64 8.23 1.29 6.23
C ARG A 64 6.85 0.73 5.90
N TYR A 65 5.80 1.53 5.85
CA TYR A 65 4.42 1.05 5.77
C TYR A 65 3.76 1.43 4.45
N VAL A 66 3.11 0.44 3.83
CA VAL A 66 2.24 0.61 2.65
C VAL A 66 0.84 0.13 2.99
N TYR A 67 -0.16 0.88 2.56
CA TYR A 67 -1.57 0.55 2.64
C TYR A 67 -2.13 0.30 1.25
N GLY A 68 -3.12 -0.57 1.13
CA GLY A 68 -3.83 -0.73 -0.13
C GLY A 68 -5.11 -1.54 -0.02
N ALA A 69 -5.96 -1.41 -1.02
CA ALA A 69 -7.23 -2.12 -1.10
C ALA A 69 -7.06 -3.52 -1.69
N CYS A 70 -7.67 -4.51 -1.07
CA CYS A 70 -7.74 -5.87 -1.57
C CYS A 70 -8.91 -5.98 -2.56
N LEU A 71 -8.61 -5.93 -3.85
CA LEU A 71 -9.59 -6.02 -4.94
C LEU A 71 -9.90 -7.46 -5.39
N GLY A 72 -9.21 -8.44 -4.81
CA GLY A 72 -9.33 -9.85 -5.20
C GLY A 72 -10.71 -10.44 -4.95
N HIS A 73 -11.10 -11.36 -5.83
CA HIS A 73 -12.35 -12.14 -5.76
C HIS A 73 -12.29 -13.32 -4.77
N GLU A 74 -11.34 -13.35 -3.83
CA GLU A 74 -11.33 -14.38 -2.78
C GLU A 74 -12.52 -14.15 -1.85
N THR A 75 -13.65 -14.75 -2.21
CA THR A 75 -14.95 -14.56 -1.56
C THR A 75 -14.94 -14.93 -0.08
N GLU A 76 -14.06 -15.84 0.33
CA GLU A 76 -13.98 -16.31 1.71
C GLU A 76 -13.23 -15.36 2.63
N ALA A 77 -12.24 -14.63 2.11
CA ALA A 77 -11.31 -13.91 2.97
C ALA A 77 -11.84 -12.57 3.46
N LYS A 78 -12.88 -11.98 2.82
CA LYS A 78 -13.46 -10.66 3.15
C LYS A 78 -12.42 -9.56 3.44
N ARG A 79 -11.18 -9.66 2.91
CA ARG A 79 -10.15 -8.64 3.13
C ARG A 79 -10.56 -7.38 2.41
N GLY A 80 -10.55 -6.26 3.13
CA GLY A 80 -10.88 -4.94 2.59
C GLY A 80 -9.62 -4.15 2.29
N VAL A 81 -8.84 -3.87 3.33
CA VAL A 81 -7.60 -3.08 3.24
C VAL A 81 -6.49 -3.79 3.98
N VAL A 82 -5.28 -3.77 3.42
CA VAL A 82 -4.08 -4.30 4.04
C VAL A 82 -3.12 -3.16 4.37
N LYS A 83 -2.40 -3.32 5.47
CA LYS A 83 -1.17 -2.60 5.82
C LYS A 83 -0.03 -3.60 5.76
N VAL A 84 1.01 -3.28 4.99
CA VAL A 84 2.23 -4.07 4.85
C VAL A 84 3.37 -3.36 5.56
N ASP A 85 4.11 -4.09 6.40
CA ASP A 85 5.39 -3.68 6.96
C ASP A 85 6.50 -4.14 6.02
N MET A 86 7.11 -3.20 5.31
CA MET A 86 8.15 -3.45 4.31
C MET A 86 9.48 -3.90 4.93
N LYS A 87 9.67 -3.69 6.24
CA LYS A 87 10.88 -4.06 6.98
C LYS A 87 10.75 -5.43 7.61
N GLU A 88 9.66 -5.68 8.33
CA GLU A 88 9.42 -6.96 9.02
C GLU A 88 8.69 -7.98 8.15
N GLU A 89 8.29 -7.58 6.94
CA GLU A 89 7.68 -8.44 5.90
C GLU A 89 6.41 -9.15 6.39
N ASN A 90 5.64 -8.45 7.22
CA ASN A 90 4.37 -8.90 7.72
C ASN A 90 3.25 -7.94 7.30
N TYR A 91 2.01 -8.31 7.61
CA TYR A 91 0.87 -7.48 7.28
C TYR A 91 -0.21 -7.53 8.37
N LYS A 92 -1.06 -6.51 8.37
CA LYS A 92 -2.34 -6.47 9.07
C LYS A 92 -3.45 -6.20 8.05
N ALA A 93 -4.60 -6.82 8.22
CA ALA A 93 -5.73 -6.64 7.32
C ALA A 93 -6.99 -6.26 8.07
N TRP A 94 -7.68 -5.22 7.60
CA TRP A 94 -9.07 -4.96 7.96
C TRP A 94 -10.00 -5.73 7.03
N HIS A 95 -11.07 -6.26 7.59
CA HIS A 95 -12.02 -7.13 6.90
C HIS A 95 -13.36 -6.41 6.73
N LYS A 96 -13.83 -6.34 5.50
CA LYS A 96 -15.13 -5.77 5.13
C LYS A 96 -16.27 -6.68 5.56
N ASP A 97 -17.47 -6.11 5.73
CA ASP A 97 -18.61 -6.86 6.27
C ASP A 97 -19.06 -7.99 5.33
N ALA A 98 -19.01 -7.73 4.02
CA ALA A 98 -19.45 -8.64 2.97
C ALA A 98 -18.41 -8.80 1.85
N ALA A 99 -18.43 -9.96 1.20
CA ALA A 99 -17.46 -10.32 0.16
C ALA A 99 -17.65 -9.51 -1.13
N ASP A 100 -18.88 -9.08 -1.41
CA ASP A 100 -19.30 -8.28 -2.56
C ASP A 100 -19.19 -6.76 -2.33
N GLN A 101 -18.71 -6.34 -1.16
CA GLN A 101 -18.27 -4.96 -0.96
C GLN A 101 -16.90 -4.74 -1.59
N ILE A 102 -16.67 -3.56 -2.17
CA ILE A 102 -15.40 -3.19 -2.78
C ILE A 102 -14.85 -1.98 -2.04
N CYS A 103 -13.61 -2.10 -1.54
CA CYS A 103 -12.90 -0.97 -0.95
C CYS A 103 -12.21 -0.18 -2.07
N ALA A 104 -12.37 1.14 -2.06
CA ALA A 104 -11.59 2.06 -2.87
C ALA A 104 -10.22 2.35 -2.22
N GLU A 105 -9.46 3.30 -2.77
CA GLU A 105 -8.16 3.73 -2.25
C GLU A 105 -8.23 4.12 -0.75
N PRO A 106 -7.39 3.52 0.12
CA PRO A 106 -7.32 3.89 1.55
C PRO A 106 -6.49 5.16 1.74
N ILE A 107 -7.13 6.28 2.05
CA ILE A 107 -6.47 7.58 2.16
C ILE A 107 -5.86 7.72 3.56
N LEU A 108 -4.54 7.73 3.66
CA LEU A 108 -3.83 8.02 4.91
C LEU A 108 -3.97 9.51 5.27
N VAL A 109 -4.42 9.76 6.49
CA VAL A 109 -4.43 11.07 7.14
C VAL A 109 -3.62 10.96 8.41
N ASN A 110 -2.37 11.42 8.35
CA ASN A 110 -1.49 11.43 9.51
C ASN A 110 -2.02 12.35 10.63
N ARG A 111 -1.79 11.97 11.88
CA ARG A 111 -2.09 12.78 13.05
C ARG A 111 -1.26 14.08 12.99
N PRO A 112 -1.83 15.26 13.32
CA PRO A 112 -1.02 16.47 13.43
C PRO A 112 0.14 16.29 14.42
N GLY A 113 1.37 16.56 13.97
CA GLY A 113 2.58 16.39 14.78
C GLY A 113 2.96 14.94 15.07
N TYR A 114 2.58 14.00 14.19
CA TYR A 114 3.00 12.60 14.29
C TYR A 114 4.53 12.44 14.35
N GLU A 115 4.99 11.41 15.06
CA GLU A 115 6.40 11.02 15.12
C GLU A 115 6.65 9.73 14.33
N LYS A 116 5.66 8.82 14.28
CA LYS A 116 5.72 7.59 13.47
C LYS A 116 4.91 7.77 12.19
N GLU A 117 5.44 7.31 11.07
CA GLU A 117 4.83 7.48 9.74
C GLU A 117 3.41 6.87 9.59
N ASP A 118 3.01 5.96 10.48
CA ASP A 118 1.69 5.32 10.54
C ASP A 118 0.77 5.85 11.65
N GLU A 119 1.16 6.91 12.36
CA GLU A 119 0.30 7.59 13.32
C GLU A 119 -0.75 8.43 12.60
N GLY A 120 -1.99 7.97 12.65
CA GLY A 120 -3.11 8.61 11.98
C GLY A 120 -4.26 7.66 11.74
N VAL A 121 -5.04 7.98 10.72
CA VAL A 121 -6.19 7.16 10.30
C VAL A 121 -6.18 6.93 8.79
N LEU A 122 -6.82 5.84 8.36
CA LEU A 122 -7.18 5.64 6.97
C LEU A 122 -8.65 6.00 6.78
N LEU A 123 -8.96 6.76 5.75
CA LEU A 123 -10.31 6.97 5.25
C LEU A 123 -10.53 6.06 4.04
N VAL A 124 -11.44 5.11 4.15
CA VAL A 124 -11.65 4.08 3.12
C VAL A 124 -13.10 4.11 2.66
N PRO A 125 -13.39 4.63 1.45
CA PRO A 125 -14.69 4.46 0.83
C PRO A 125 -14.93 2.97 0.51
N VAL A 126 -16.09 2.46 0.91
CA VAL A 126 -16.56 1.11 0.63
C VAL A 126 -17.84 1.21 -0.19
N VAL A 127 -17.78 0.70 -1.42
CA VAL A 127 -18.92 0.66 -2.34
C VAL A 127 -19.60 -0.70 -2.26
N THR A 128 -20.91 -0.71 -2.45
CA THR A 128 -21.76 -1.89 -2.38
C THR A 128 -22.25 -2.29 -3.77
N ILE A 129 -22.22 -3.59 -4.08
CA ILE A 129 -22.79 -4.13 -5.31
C ILE A 129 -24.30 -4.35 -5.14
N ASN A 130 -24.69 -4.90 -3.98
CA ASN A 130 -26.07 -5.17 -3.59
C ASN A 130 -26.82 -3.89 -3.18
N GLU A 131 -28.01 -3.68 -3.74
CA GLU A 131 -28.84 -2.48 -3.52
C GLU A 131 -29.38 -2.36 -2.09
N LYS A 132 -29.40 -3.47 -1.34
CA LYS A 132 -29.83 -3.49 0.06
C LYS A 132 -28.74 -3.00 1.00
N ASP A 133 -27.49 -2.99 0.54
CA ASP A 133 -26.35 -2.59 1.35
C ASP A 133 -26.07 -1.11 1.16
N THR A 134 -25.84 -0.42 2.28
CA THR A 134 -25.54 1.02 2.28
C THR A 134 -24.03 1.23 2.12
N PRO A 135 -23.56 1.98 1.11
CA PRO A 135 -22.15 2.32 1.01
C PRO A 135 -21.72 3.19 2.19
N TYR A 136 -20.43 3.15 2.54
CA TYR A 136 -19.92 3.87 3.71
C TYR A 136 -18.48 4.32 3.50
N VAL A 137 -18.02 5.24 4.34
CA VAL A 137 -16.59 5.52 4.52
C VAL A 137 -16.20 4.99 5.90
N VAL A 138 -15.32 4.00 5.97
CA VAL A 138 -14.78 3.51 7.24
C VAL A 138 -13.51 4.28 7.61
N VAL A 139 -13.37 4.57 8.89
CA VAL A 139 -12.19 5.18 9.49
C VAL A 139 -11.44 4.09 10.24
N LEU A 140 -10.22 3.79 9.81
CA LEU A 140 -9.37 2.78 10.43
C LEU A 140 -8.20 3.46 11.15
N ASN A 141 -7.80 2.95 12.31
CA ASN A 141 -6.53 3.31 12.91
C ASN A 141 -5.40 2.80 12.01
N ALA A 142 -4.52 3.69 11.54
CA ALA A 142 -3.48 3.35 10.57
C ALA A 142 -2.33 2.51 11.17
N GLU A 143 -2.21 2.45 12.51
CA GLU A 143 -1.24 1.62 13.22
C GLU A 143 -1.78 0.19 13.43
N THR A 144 -3.02 0.08 13.92
CA THR A 144 -3.62 -1.19 14.37
C THR A 144 -4.48 -1.87 13.32
N MET A 145 -4.95 -1.14 12.29
CA MET A 145 -5.99 -1.57 11.34
C MET A 145 -7.37 -1.82 11.98
N GLU A 146 -7.58 -1.34 13.21
CA GLU A 146 -8.87 -1.43 13.90
C GLU A 146 -9.82 -0.31 13.46
N GLU A 147 -11.08 -0.66 13.25
CA GLU A 147 -12.12 0.31 12.93
C GLU A 147 -12.38 1.27 14.11
N GLN A 148 -12.32 2.57 13.83
CA GLN A 148 -12.64 3.65 14.79
C GLN A 148 -14.07 4.15 14.63
N GLY A 149 -14.69 3.87 13.48
CA GLY A 149 -16.05 4.22 13.16
C GLY A 149 -16.26 4.30 11.65
N ARG A 150 -17.50 4.59 11.23
CA ARG A 150 -17.84 4.73 9.82
C ARG A 150 -18.94 5.76 9.60
N PHE A 151 -18.91 6.42 8.46
CA PHE A 151 -19.97 7.29 7.96
C PHE A 151 -20.80 6.53 6.93
N LEU A 152 -22.09 6.30 7.23
CA LEU A 152 -23.02 5.72 6.26
C LEU A 152 -23.41 6.80 5.25
N ILE A 153 -23.21 6.51 3.97
CA ILE A 153 -23.47 7.45 2.90
C ILE A 153 -24.98 7.46 2.62
N PRO A 154 -25.68 8.62 2.71
CA PRO A 154 -27.12 8.72 2.54
C PRO A 154 -27.55 8.66 1.06
N GLN A 155 -26.93 7.76 0.29
CA GLN A 155 -27.21 7.46 -1.10
C GLN A 155 -27.19 5.94 -1.27
N SER A 156 -28.13 5.40 -2.05
CA SER A 156 -28.25 3.95 -2.27
C SER A 156 -27.05 3.35 -3.01
N ARG A 157 -26.37 4.17 -3.82
CA ARG A 157 -25.18 3.78 -4.58
C ARG A 157 -24.23 4.96 -4.71
N ILE A 158 -22.94 4.65 -4.71
CA ILE A 158 -21.88 5.54 -5.18
C ILE A 158 -21.04 4.81 -6.22
N PRO A 159 -20.54 5.48 -7.26
CA PRO A 159 -19.61 4.86 -8.19
C PRO A 159 -18.27 4.54 -7.50
N LEU A 160 -17.59 3.50 -7.95
CA LEU A 160 -16.21 3.24 -7.53
C LEU A 160 -15.31 4.38 -8.04
N GLY A 161 -14.74 5.14 -7.12
CA GLY A 161 -13.67 6.09 -7.41
C GLY A 161 -12.31 5.39 -7.45
N PHE A 162 -11.33 6.04 -8.08
CA PHE A 162 -9.95 5.55 -8.14
C PHE A 162 -9.06 6.25 -7.12
N HIS A 163 -8.74 7.52 -7.36
CA HIS A 163 -7.79 8.26 -6.52
C HIS A 163 -8.43 9.43 -5.80
N ALA A 164 -7.91 9.73 -4.62
CA ALA A 164 -8.31 10.85 -3.80
C ALA A 164 -7.13 11.38 -2.96
N HIS A 165 -7.31 12.60 -2.45
CA HIS A 165 -6.36 13.22 -1.54
C HIS A 165 -7.12 13.92 -0.42
N TYR A 166 -6.58 13.87 0.79
CA TYR A 166 -7.08 14.62 1.91
C TYR A 166 -6.42 16.00 1.92
N VAL A 167 -7.23 17.05 1.96
CA VAL A 167 -6.74 18.43 2.11
C VAL A 167 -7.20 18.95 3.46
N PRO A 168 -6.28 19.30 4.38
CA PRO A 168 -6.62 19.95 5.64
C PRO A 168 -7.37 21.26 5.39
N ARG A 169 -8.31 21.59 6.27
CA ARG A 169 -9.08 22.85 6.15
C ARG A 169 -8.19 24.09 6.23
N SER A 170 -7.05 24.03 6.92
CA SER A 170 -6.08 25.14 6.98
C SER A 170 -5.47 25.50 5.64
N ASP A 171 -5.54 24.60 4.67
CA ASP A 171 -4.85 24.71 3.38
C ASP A 171 -5.84 25.10 2.25
N LEU A 172 -7.11 25.36 2.60
CA LEU A 172 -8.18 25.84 1.74
C LEU A 172 -8.44 27.35 1.96
#